data_AF-A0A2G2PBN6-F1
#
_entry.id   AF-A0A2G2PBN6-F1
#
_cell.length_a   1.000
_cell.length_b   1.000
_cell.length_c   1.000
_cell.angle_alpha   90.00
_cell.angle_beta   90.00
_cell.angle_gamma   90.00
#
_symmetry.space_group_name_H-M   'P 1'
#
loop_
_entity.id
_entity.type
_entity.pdbx_description
1 polymer ?
#
loop_
_entity_poly.entity_id
_entity_poly.type
_entity_poly.pdbx_seq_one_letter_code
_entity_poly.pdbx_strand_id
1 'polypeptide(L)'
;MHLDEDYNRSIPWIRKQIFEYEPVEKTHTPRAVVIVCDATFYGKKKDKLGTLIFKDILLGEVLIWKHVQSELAKDYKQLLQRILDLGYEVKAIIIDGKRGLYKALRDYPVQMCHFHQKKVIQRYMTMHPRLEAGKDLQKIMYNLTSTTQTIFTNKLNDWHEKHKYFLAERTINPDTLKESFTHQKLVSAYRSLKTNLPYLFTYKKHKKIKINNTTNAIDGGVFSPMTRCPLRVKSYSKYTMDLVKV
;
A
#
# COMPACT_ATOMS: atom_id res chain seq x y z
N MET A 1 15.50 -12.76 -18.08
CA MET A 1 16.28 -13.81 -17.39
C MET A 1 16.19 -15.03 -18.26
N HIS A 2 17.25 -15.31 -19.01
CA HIS A 2 17.38 -16.46 -19.91
C HIS A 2 17.84 -17.65 -19.06
N LEU A 3 16.91 -18.23 -18.30
CA LEU A 3 17.20 -19.38 -17.43
C LEU A 3 17.75 -20.58 -18.21
N ASP A 4 17.45 -20.64 -19.50
CA ASP A 4 17.99 -21.61 -20.45
C ASP A 4 19.49 -21.45 -20.71
N GLU A 5 19.98 -20.20 -20.77
CA GLU A 5 21.40 -19.88 -20.90
C GLU A 5 22.14 -20.07 -19.56
N ASP A 6 21.54 -19.62 -18.46
CA ASP A 6 22.14 -19.68 -17.11
C ASP A 6 22.34 -21.14 -16.62
N TYR A 7 21.42 -22.04 -16.97
CA TYR A 7 21.47 -23.44 -16.55
C TYR A 7 21.92 -24.39 -17.66
N ASN A 8 22.12 -23.90 -18.89
CA ASN A 8 22.40 -24.72 -20.08
C ASN A 8 21.41 -25.91 -20.22
N ARG A 9 20.12 -25.64 -19.98
CA ARG A 9 19.03 -26.64 -20.00
C ARG A 9 17.90 -26.16 -20.87
N SER A 10 17.18 -27.10 -21.48
CA SER A 10 16.03 -26.77 -22.31
C SER A 10 14.89 -26.15 -21.48
N ILE A 11 14.18 -25.19 -22.06
CA ILE A 11 13.01 -24.54 -21.44
C ILE A 11 11.98 -25.56 -20.88
N PRO A 12 11.65 -26.67 -21.57
CA PRO A 12 10.78 -27.71 -21.02
C PRO A 12 11.30 -28.34 -19.73
N TRP A 13 12.61 -28.59 -19.63
CA TRP A 13 13.24 -29.15 -18.43
C TRP A 13 13.14 -28.19 -17.25
N ILE A 14 13.44 -26.90 -17.48
CA ILE A 14 13.34 -25.85 -16.45
C ILE A 14 11.90 -25.73 -15.94
N ARG A 15 10.91 -25.77 -16.84
CA ARG A 15 9.49 -25.76 -16.45
C ARG A 15 9.14 -26.96 -15.59
N LYS A 16 9.59 -28.17 -15.98
CA LYS A 16 9.35 -29.39 -15.22
C LYS A 16 9.87 -29.26 -13.79
N GLN A 17 11.10 -28.77 -13.61
CA GLN A 17 11.67 -28.53 -12.28
C GLN A 17 10.89 -27.52 -11.46
N ILE A 18 10.41 -26.42 -12.07
CA ILE A 18 9.56 -25.43 -11.38
C ILE A 18 8.23 -26.05 -10.94
N PHE A 19 7.65 -26.93 -11.75
CA PHE A 19 6.37 -27.59 -11.43
C PHE A 19 6.50 -28.67 -10.36
N GLU A 20 7.63 -29.38 -10.32
CA GLU A 20 7.93 -30.44 -9.35
C GLU A 20 8.46 -29.88 -8.02
N TYR A 21 8.85 -28.62 -7.97
CA TYR A 21 9.33 -27.98 -6.76
C TYR A 21 8.20 -27.76 -5.75
N GLU A 22 8.26 -28.49 -4.64
CA GLU A 22 7.46 -28.22 -3.45
C GLU A 22 8.19 -27.23 -2.55
N PRO A 23 7.61 -26.05 -2.27
CA PRO A 23 8.25 -25.08 -1.39
C PRO A 23 8.28 -25.64 0.04
N VAL A 24 9.42 -25.48 0.70
CA VAL A 24 9.57 -25.82 2.12
C VAL A 24 8.61 -24.97 2.94
N GLU A 25 7.83 -25.62 3.83
CA GLU A 25 6.96 -24.91 4.76
C GLU A 25 7.80 -24.00 5.67
N LYS A 26 7.31 -22.78 5.89
CA LYS A 26 8.03 -21.82 6.71
C LYS A 26 7.93 -22.21 8.19
N THR A 27 9.08 -22.31 8.85
CA THR A 27 9.10 -22.43 10.31
C THR A 27 8.83 -21.07 10.93
N HIS A 28 7.76 -21.00 11.74
CA HIS A 28 7.39 -19.79 12.47
C HIS A 28 8.08 -19.68 13.81
N THR A 29 8.59 -18.49 14.11
CA THR A 29 9.17 -18.12 15.42
C THR A 29 8.35 -16.96 16.00
N PRO A 30 7.33 -17.27 16.82
CA PRO A 30 6.39 -16.27 17.34
C PRO A 30 7.11 -15.26 18.23
N ARG A 31 6.83 -13.97 18.00
CA ARG A 31 7.47 -12.84 18.68
C ARG A 31 6.66 -11.56 18.50
N ALA A 32 7.08 -10.49 19.18
CA ALA A 32 6.55 -9.15 18.94
C ALA A 32 7.00 -8.62 17.57
N VAL A 33 6.04 -8.24 16.72
CA VAL A 33 6.28 -7.80 15.34
C VAL A 33 5.59 -6.47 15.02
N VAL A 34 6.18 -5.74 14.08
CA VAL A 34 5.52 -4.61 13.43
C VAL A 34 5.36 -4.99 11.97
N ILE A 35 4.13 -5.01 11.50
CA ILE A 35 3.81 -5.61 10.21
C ILE A 35 3.56 -4.51 9.19
N VAL A 36 4.15 -4.64 8.02
CA VAL A 36 3.69 -3.93 6.81
C VAL A 36 2.85 -4.90 6.00
N CYS A 37 1.67 -4.46 5.58
CA CYS A 37 0.83 -5.20 4.65
C CYS A 37 0.63 -4.40 3.35
N ASP A 38 0.81 -5.09 2.23
CA ASP A 38 0.70 -4.52 0.88
C ASP A 38 0.27 -5.63 -0.09
N ALA A 39 -0.46 -5.24 -1.15
CA ALA A 39 -0.97 -6.12 -2.18
C ALA A 39 -0.54 -5.65 -3.57
N THR A 40 0.24 -6.48 -4.26
CA THR A 40 0.64 -6.21 -5.64
C THR A 40 -0.11 -7.11 -6.61
N PHE A 41 -0.59 -6.53 -7.71
CA PHE A 41 -1.29 -7.25 -8.79
C PHE A 41 -0.43 -7.36 -10.04
N TYR A 42 -0.46 -8.52 -10.67
CA TYR A 42 0.27 -8.84 -11.89
C TYR A 42 -0.61 -9.65 -12.86
N GLY A 43 -0.25 -9.66 -14.13
CA GLY A 43 -1.04 -10.28 -15.21
C GLY A 43 -1.85 -9.29 -16.06
N LYS A 44 -2.43 -9.77 -17.17
CA LYS A 44 -3.28 -8.96 -18.07
C LYS A 44 -4.69 -8.81 -17.48
N LYS A 45 -5.48 -7.83 -17.95
CA LYS A 45 -6.84 -7.52 -17.42
C LYS A 45 -7.77 -8.75 -17.21
N LYS A 46 -7.62 -9.81 -18.00
CA LYS A 46 -8.44 -11.05 -17.91
C LYS A 46 -7.94 -12.05 -16.85
N ASP A 47 -6.65 -12.01 -16.50
CA ASP A 47 -5.98 -12.96 -15.60
C ASP A 47 -5.27 -12.21 -14.44
N LYS A 48 -5.98 -11.27 -13.81
CA LYS A 48 -5.39 -10.43 -12.76
C LYS A 48 -5.22 -11.24 -11.47
N LEU A 49 -3.99 -11.60 -11.15
CA LEU A 49 -3.64 -12.27 -9.89
C LEU A 49 -2.93 -11.25 -8.99
N GLY A 50 -3.43 -11.12 -7.76
CA GLY A 50 -2.82 -10.33 -6.70
C GLY A 50 -2.12 -11.22 -5.69
N THR A 51 -1.10 -10.69 -5.04
CA THR A 51 -0.48 -11.29 -3.86
C THR A 51 -0.47 -10.28 -2.73
N LEU A 52 -1.14 -10.64 -1.65
CA LEU A 52 -1.16 -9.92 -0.39
C LEU A 52 -0.06 -10.49 0.52
N ILE A 53 0.80 -9.62 1.04
CA ILE A 53 1.96 -10.00 1.84
C ILE A 53 1.93 -9.27 3.17
N PHE A 54 2.26 -9.98 4.25
CA PHE A 54 2.53 -9.42 5.56
C PHE A 54 4.01 -9.63 5.87
N LYS A 55 4.73 -8.52 6.08
CA LYS A 55 6.18 -8.53 6.33
C LYS A 55 6.47 -7.88 7.67
N ASP A 56 7.27 -8.54 8.50
CA ASP A 56 7.83 -7.94 9.71
C ASP A 56 8.95 -6.96 9.31
N ILE A 57 8.85 -5.71 9.78
CA ILE A 57 9.89 -4.70 9.51
C ILE A 57 11.07 -4.79 10.47
N LEU A 58 10.92 -5.48 11.60
CA LEU A 58 11.99 -5.58 12.59
C LEU A 58 13.08 -6.52 12.10
N LEU A 59 12.70 -7.72 11.67
CA LEU A 59 13.65 -8.70 11.09
C LEU A 59 13.68 -8.70 9.56
N GLY A 60 12.79 -7.94 8.89
CA GLY A 60 12.74 -7.91 7.42
C GLY A 60 12.18 -9.21 6.82
N GLU A 61 11.48 -10.00 7.59
CA GLU A 61 10.98 -11.33 7.23
C GLU A 61 9.54 -11.25 6.69
N VAL A 62 9.26 -11.94 5.57
CA VAL A 62 7.87 -12.16 5.14
C VAL A 62 7.23 -13.18 6.07
N LEU A 63 6.23 -12.78 6.84
CA LEU A 63 5.55 -13.64 7.79
C LEU A 63 4.58 -14.57 7.08
N ILE A 64 3.72 -14.03 6.23
CA ILE A 64 2.69 -14.81 5.55
C ILE A 64 2.24 -14.10 4.28
N TRP A 65 1.71 -14.86 3.33
CA TRP A 65 1.16 -14.29 2.11
C TRP A 65 0.02 -15.13 1.55
N LYS A 66 -0.81 -14.50 0.71
CA LYS A 66 -1.96 -15.14 0.07
C LYS A 66 -2.19 -14.55 -1.32
N HIS A 67 -2.55 -15.41 -2.27
CA HIS A 67 -3.03 -14.96 -3.57
C HIS A 67 -4.49 -14.48 -3.49
N VAL A 68 -4.77 -13.34 -4.12
CA VAL A 68 -6.08 -12.70 -4.12
C VAL A 68 -6.45 -12.23 -5.53
N GLN A 69 -7.69 -12.43 -5.95
CA GLN A 69 -8.16 -11.89 -7.24
C GLN A 69 -8.53 -10.41 -7.15
N SER A 70 -8.94 -9.99 -5.96
CA SER A 70 -9.25 -8.60 -5.64
C SER A 70 -8.76 -8.29 -4.24
N GLU A 71 -8.39 -7.05 -4.01
CA GLU A 71 -7.93 -6.63 -2.71
C GLU A 71 -9.17 -6.34 -1.85
N LEU A 72 -9.45 -7.16 -0.86
CA LEU A 72 -10.62 -7.00 0.03
C LEU A 72 -10.17 -6.94 1.49
N ALA A 73 -10.85 -6.13 2.30
CA ALA A 73 -10.51 -5.99 3.72
C ALA A 73 -10.65 -7.31 4.49
N LYS A 74 -11.47 -8.25 4.01
CA LYS A 74 -11.63 -9.59 4.58
C LYS A 74 -10.33 -10.41 4.51
N ASP A 75 -9.56 -10.29 3.42
CA ASP A 75 -8.34 -11.07 3.23
C ASP A 75 -7.24 -10.61 4.19
N TYR A 76 -7.16 -9.30 4.45
CA TYR A 76 -6.27 -8.74 5.47
C TYR A 76 -6.63 -9.24 6.88
N LYS A 77 -7.92 -9.29 7.21
CA LYS A 77 -8.37 -9.83 8.50
C LYS A 77 -8.03 -11.31 8.66
N GLN A 78 -8.23 -12.10 7.61
CA GLN A 78 -7.89 -13.53 7.62
C GLN A 78 -6.38 -13.75 7.85
N LEU A 79 -5.53 -13.03 7.13
CA LEU A 79 -4.08 -13.13 7.32
C LEU A 79 -3.64 -12.64 8.70
N LEU A 80 -4.24 -11.55 9.19
CA LEU A 80 -3.97 -11.07 10.55
C LEU A 80 -4.35 -12.10 11.59
N GLN A 81 -5.55 -12.69 11.50
CA GLN A 81 -6.00 -13.73 12.42
C GLN A 81 -5.04 -14.92 12.41
N ARG A 82 -4.60 -15.36 11.22
CA ARG A 82 -3.66 -16.46 11.09
C ARG A 82 -2.32 -16.16 11.79
N ILE A 83 -1.81 -14.94 11.68
CA ILE A 83 -0.59 -14.53 12.40
C ILE A 83 -0.79 -14.57 13.92
N LEU A 84 -1.96 -14.16 14.41
CA LEU A 84 -2.29 -14.23 15.83
C LEU A 84 -2.41 -15.69 16.30
N ASP A 85 -3.03 -16.56 15.49
CA ASP A 85 -3.16 -18.00 15.79
C ASP A 85 -1.80 -18.70 15.82
N LEU A 86 -0.84 -18.23 15.01
CA LEU A 86 0.55 -18.66 15.04
C LEU A 86 1.32 -18.13 16.26
N GLY A 87 0.70 -17.32 17.12
CA GLY A 87 1.26 -16.83 18.38
C GLY A 87 2.06 -15.53 18.28
N TYR A 88 2.06 -14.84 17.14
CA TYR A 88 2.77 -13.56 17.02
C TYR A 88 2.04 -12.46 17.76
N GLU A 89 2.81 -11.56 18.38
CA GLU A 89 2.27 -10.39 19.04
C GLU A 89 2.40 -9.15 18.13
N VAL A 90 1.28 -8.72 17.55
CA VAL A 90 1.27 -7.58 16.62
C VAL A 90 1.24 -6.26 17.40
N LYS A 91 2.32 -5.47 17.31
CA LYS A 91 2.43 -4.18 18.02
C LYS A 91 1.89 -3.00 17.22
N ALA A 92 2.03 -3.03 15.90
CA ALA A 92 1.56 -1.99 14.99
C ALA A 92 1.48 -2.51 13.55
N ILE A 93 0.68 -1.84 12.72
CA ILE A 93 0.45 -2.21 11.33
C ILE A 93 0.66 -1.00 10.42
N ILE A 94 1.38 -1.19 9.32
CA ILE A 94 1.65 -0.17 8.31
C ILE A 94 0.91 -0.56 7.02
N ILE A 95 0.15 0.38 6.45
CA ILE A 95 -0.72 0.16 5.29
C ILE A 95 -0.56 1.24 4.21
N ASP A 96 -1.05 0.96 3.00
CA ASP A 96 -0.94 1.85 1.84
C ASP A 96 -2.13 2.82 1.65
N GLY A 97 -3.08 2.82 2.56
CA GLY A 97 -4.12 3.86 2.65
C GLY A 97 -5.48 3.49 2.08
N LYS A 98 -5.71 2.20 1.88
CA LYS A 98 -7.02 1.71 1.52
C LYS A 98 -8.02 1.95 2.65
N ARG A 99 -9.05 2.75 2.37
CA ARG A 99 -10.05 3.20 3.35
C ARG A 99 -10.67 2.07 4.19
N GLY A 100 -10.96 0.92 3.55
CA GLY A 100 -11.56 -0.23 4.24
C GLY A 100 -10.65 -0.86 5.30
N LEU A 101 -9.33 -0.69 5.20
CA LEU A 101 -8.37 -1.28 6.14
C LEU A 101 -8.33 -0.57 7.48
N TYR A 102 -8.55 0.75 7.52
CA TYR A 102 -8.61 1.48 8.79
C TYR A 102 -9.70 0.94 9.71
N LYS A 103 -10.87 0.58 9.17
CA LYS A 103 -11.96 -0.04 9.94
C LYS A 103 -11.63 -1.49 10.31
N ALA A 104 -10.97 -2.22 9.41
CA ALA A 104 -10.66 -3.63 9.60
C ALA A 104 -9.56 -3.87 10.65
N LEU A 105 -8.64 -2.92 10.81
CA LEU A 105 -7.44 -3.01 11.64
C LEU A 105 -7.45 -2.01 12.80
N ARG A 106 -8.64 -1.53 13.19
CA ARG A 106 -8.82 -0.45 14.16
C ARG A 106 -8.28 -0.77 15.56
N ASP A 107 -8.15 -2.05 15.88
CA ASP A 107 -7.73 -2.53 17.19
C ASP A 107 -6.20 -2.38 17.39
N TYR A 108 -5.46 -2.02 16.34
CA TYR A 108 -4.01 -1.82 16.36
C TYR A 108 -3.63 -0.38 15.98
N PRO A 109 -2.45 0.11 16.44
CA PRO A 109 -1.88 1.33 15.91
C PRO A 109 -1.59 1.20 14.41
N VAL A 110 -2.38 1.87 13.58
CA VAL A 110 -2.23 1.87 12.11
C VAL A 110 -1.44 3.09 11.66
N GLN A 111 -0.38 2.85 10.89
CA GLN A 111 0.39 3.86 10.20
C GLN A 111 0.08 3.83 8.69
N MET A 112 -0.33 4.97 8.15
CA MET A 112 -0.45 5.17 6.71
C MET A 112 0.92 5.51 6.12
N CYS A 113 1.34 4.77 5.10
CA CYS A 113 2.61 4.97 4.42
C CYS A 113 2.68 6.34 3.75
N HIS A 114 3.73 7.11 4.07
CA HIS A 114 3.96 8.44 3.49
C HIS A 114 4.22 8.39 1.98
N PHE A 115 4.87 7.33 1.50
CA PHE A 115 5.13 7.14 0.07
C PHE A 115 3.82 6.96 -0.72
N HIS A 116 2.93 6.10 -0.23
CA HIS A 116 1.62 5.91 -0.82
C HIS A 116 0.73 7.15 -0.68
N GLN A 117 0.79 7.86 0.45
CA GLN A 117 0.10 9.16 0.57
C GLN A 117 0.60 10.15 -0.49
N LYS A 118 1.92 10.29 -0.69
CA LYS A 118 2.50 11.16 -1.72
C LYS A 118 2.03 10.75 -3.12
N LYS A 119 2.07 9.45 -3.45
CA LYS A 119 1.53 8.92 -4.73
C LYS A 119 0.06 9.26 -4.93
N VAL A 120 -0.79 9.13 -3.89
CA VAL A 120 -2.21 9.49 -3.96
C VAL A 120 -2.38 10.97 -4.29
N ILE A 121 -1.61 11.85 -3.66
CA ILE A 121 -1.67 13.30 -3.95
C ILE A 121 -1.15 13.61 -5.36
N GLN A 122 -0.09 12.94 -5.81
CA GLN A 122 0.44 13.10 -7.17
C GLN A 122 -0.54 12.67 -8.28
N ARG A 123 -1.51 11.80 -7.99
CA ARG A 123 -2.59 11.47 -8.95
C ARG A 123 -3.57 12.64 -9.14
N TYR A 124 -3.75 13.45 -8.10
CA TYR A 124 -4.63 14.61 -8.15
C TYR A 124 -3.90 15.87 -8.62
N MET A 125 -2.64 16.03 -8.25
CA MET A 125 -1.86 17.23 -8.50
C MET A 125 -0.56 16.90 -9.21
N THR A 126 -0.21 17.68 -10.23
CA THR A 126 1.09 17.58 -10.91
C THR A 126 2.26 17.94 -9.97
N MET A 127 3.46 17.47 -10.30
CA MET A 127 4.70 17.83 -9.62
C MET A 127 5.10 19.31 -9.83
N HIS A 128 4.52 20.00 -10.80
CA HIS A 128 4.77 21.41 -11.05
C HIS A 128 3.44 22.16 -11.23
N PRO A 129 2.67 22.35 -10.15
CA PRO A 129 1.38 23.02 -10.21
C PRO A 129 1.56 24.47 -10.62
N ARG A 130 0.74 24.94 -11.58
CA ARG A 130 0.74 26.33 -12.03
C ARG A 130 -0.03 27.23 -11.05
N LEU A 131 -1.16 26.72 -10.55
CA LEU A 131 -2.03 27.39 -9.59
C LEU A 131 -1.32 27.59 -8.24
N GLU A 132 -1.51 28.76 -7.63
CA GLU A 132 -0.93 29.10 -6.32
C GLU A 132 -1.38 28.11 -5.24
N ALA A 133 -2.68 27.78 -5.19
CA ALA A 133 -3.22 26.81 -4.25
C ALA A 133 -2.53 25.44 -4.36
N GLY A 134 -2.19 25.01 -5.58
CA GLY A 134 -1.42 23.78 -5.80
C GLY A 134 0.03 23.88 -5.34
N LYS A 135 0.70 25.01 -5.64
CA LYS A 135 2.09 25.26 -5.19
C LYS A 135 2.21 25.23 -3.67
N ASP A 136 1.27 25.88 -2.98
CA ASP A 136 1.27 25.92 -1.52
C ASP A 136 1.00 24.53 -0.91
N LEU A 137 0.06 23.77 -1.48
CA LEU A 137 -0.21 22.39 -1.02
C LEU A 137 1.02 21.49 -1.22
N GLN A 138 1.74 21.68 -2.31
CA GLN A 138 2.96 20.92 -2.59
C GLN A 138 4.06 21.19 -1.57
N LYS A 139 4.25 22.44 -1.14
CA LYS A 139 5.20 22.80 -0.08
C LYS A 139 4.86 22.09 1.24
N ILE A 140 3.57 21.96 1.56
CA ILE A 140 3.13 21.21 2.75
C ILE A 140 3.48 19.73 2.61
N MET A 141 3.19 19.14 1.45
CA MET A 141 3.48 17.72 1.15
C MET A 141 4.97 17.38 1.13
N TYR A 142 5.82 18.29 0.67
CA TYR A 142 7.27 18.14 0.70
C TYR A 142 7.77 17.88 2.14
N ASN A 143 7.19 18.59 3.11
CA ASN A 143 7.55 18.53 4.52
C ASN A 143 6.88 17.40 5.31
N LEU A 144 6.07 16.55 4.68
CA LEU A 144 5.29 15.49 5.35
C LEU A 144 6.15 14.55 6.22
N THR A 145 7.36 14.22 5.76
CA THR A 145 8.24 13.26 6.44
C THR A 145 9.00 13.86 7.63
N SER A 146 9.27 15.17 7.60
CA SER A 146 10.08 15.87 8.61
C SER A 146 9.22 16.52 9.72
N THR A 147 7.99 16.92 9.41
CA THR A 147 7.10 17.66 10.32
C THR A 147 6.42 16.79 11.40
N THR A 148 5.78 17.42 12.40
CA THR A 148 4.90 16.75 13.38
C THR A 148 3.44 16.80 12.95
N GLN A 149 2.59 15.98 13.57
CA GLN A 149 1.15 16.00 13.29
C GLN A 149 0.54 17.39 13.51
N THR A 150 0.86 18.04 14.63
CA THR A 150 0.31 19.36 14.98
C THR A 150 0.71 20.41 13.95
N ILE A 151 2.01 20.51 13.61
CA ILE A 151 2.50 21.50 12.63
C ILE A 151 1.90 21.23 11.26
N PHE A 152 1.83 19.96 10.83
CA PHE A 152 1.23 19.61 9.54
C PHE A 152 -0.26 19.94 9.49
N THR A 153 -1.00 19.65 10.56
CA THR A 153 -2.43 19.92 10.67
C THR A 153 -2.70 21.41 10.60
N ASN A 154 -1.93 22.23 11.34
CA ASN A 154 -2.07 23.68 11.32
C ASN A 154 -1.80 24.23 9.91
N LYS A 155 -0.67 23.86 9.29
CA LYS A 155 -0.36 24.29 7.91
C LYS A 155 -1.42 23.87 6.90
N LEU A 156 -1.99 22.67 7.05
CA LEU A 156 -3.05 22.18 6.18
C LEU A 156 -4.37 22.96 6.37
N ASN A 157 -4.69 23.33 7.61
CA ASN A 157 -5.84 24.16 7.94
C ASN A 157 -5.66 25.59 7.43
N ASP A 158 -4.49 26.20 7.64
CA ASP A 158 -4.16 27.55 7.15
C ASP A 158 -4.26 27.61 5.62
N TRP A 159 -3.75 26.58 4.94
CA TRP A 159 -3.90 26.43 3.50
C TRP A 159 -5.37 26.33 3.06
N HIS A 160 -6.17 25.55 3.78
CA HIS A 160 -7.59 25.41 3.47
C HIS A 160 -8.31 26.74 3.65
N GLU A 161 -8.07 27.46 4.74
CA GLU A 161 -8.70 28.76 4.98
C GLU A 161 -8.29 29.81 3.95
N LYS A 162 -7.02 29.86 3.56
CA LYS A 162 -6.52 30.75 2.50
C LYS A 162 -7.24 30.50 1.16
N HIS A 163 -7.45 29.24 0.81
CA HIS A 163 -7.94 28.84 -0.51
C HIS A 163 -9.42 28.39 -0.52
N LYS A 164 -10.18 28.56 0.58
CA LYS A 164 -11.52 27.98 0.73
C LYS A 164 -12.52 28.45 -0.33
N TYR A 165 -12.53 29.73 -0.66
CA TYR A 165 -13.44 30.31 -1.64
C TYR A 165 -13.12 29.78 -3.04
N PHE A 166 -11.83 29.76 -3.40
CA PHE A 166 -11.34 29.16 -4.63
C PHE A 166 -11.71 27.67 -4.74
N LEU A 167 -11.54 26.89 -3.67
CA LEU A 167 -11.92 25.47 -3.64
C LEU A 167 -13.45 25.24 -3.72
N ALA A 168 -14.24 26.22 -3.29
CA ALA A 168 -15.70 26.15 -3.30
C ALA A 168 -16.31 26.51 -4.67
N GLU A 169 -15.53 27.08 -5.59
CA GLU A 169 -15.97 27.39 -6.95
C GLU A 169 -16.60 26.16 -7.62
N ARG A 170 -17.75 26.38 -8.25
CA ARG A 170 -18.49 25.34 -8.97
C ARG A 170 -18.65 25.72 -10.43
N THR A 171 -18.55 24.73 -11.30
CA THR A 171 -18.78 24.83 -12.74
C THR A 171 -19.89 23.85 -13.11
N ILE A 172 -20.86 24.32 -13.88
CA ILE A 172 -21.92 23.51 -14.46
C ILE A 172 -21.41 22.97 -15.79
N ASN A 173 -21.45 21.66 -15.97
CA ASN A 173 -21.11 21.05 -17.25
C ASN A 173 -22.29 21.28 -18.23
N PRO A 174 -22.09 21.90 -19.39
CA PRO A 174 -23.17 22.28 -20.31
C PRO A 174 -23.93 21.07 -20.89
N ASP A 175 -23.26 19.94 -21.07
CA ASP A 175 -23.85 18.73 -21.69
C ASP A 175 -24.66 17.91 -20.68
N THR A 176 -24.23 17.88 -19.43
CA THR A 176 -24.85 17.04 -18.38
C THR A 176 -25.70 17.82 -17.38
N LEU A 177 -25.62 19.15 -17.42
CA LEU A 177 -26.23 20.09 -16.46
C LEU A 177 -25.86 19.79 -14.99
N LYS A 178 -24.83 18.96 -14.77
CA LYS A 178 -24.37 18.58 -13.44
C LYS A 178 -23.37 19.61 -12.95
N GLU A 179 -23.58 20.03 -11.71
CA GLU A 179 -22.69 20.92 -11.00
C GLU A 179 -21.51 20.12 -10.41
N SER A 180 -20.29 20.63 -10.59
CA SER A 180 -19.08 20.04 -10.03
C SER A 180 -18.11 21.10 -9.55
N PHE A 181 -17.21 20.75 -8.63
CA PHE A 181 -16.15 21.67 -8.21
C PHE A 181 -15.23 21.99 -9.39
N THR A 182 -15.01 23.27 -9.66
CA THR A 182 -14.08 23.73 -10.71
C THR A 182 -12.69 23.12 -10.51
N HIS A 183 -12.24 23.06 -9.25
CA HIS A 183 -10.94 22.50 -8.87
C HIS A 183 -11.06 21.12 -8.21
N GLN A 184 -11.89 20.23 -8.76
CA GLN A 184 -12.23 18.92 -8.20
C GLN A 184 -11.00 18.09 -7.75
N LYS A 185 -9.92 18.11 -8.53
CA LYS A 185 -8.69 17.38 -8.20
C LYS A 185 -8.04 17.91 -6.92
N LEU A 186 -7.94 19.23 -6.76
CA LEU A 186 -7.33 19.86 -5.59
C LEU A 186 -8.20 19.64 -4.33
N VAL A 187 -9.52 19.72 -4.47
CA VAL A 187 -10.48 19.34 -3.42
C VAL A 187 -10.30 17.88 -3.01
N SER A 188 -10.10 16.97 -3.98
CA SER A 188 -9.88 15.55 -3.71
C SER A 188 -8.54 15.29 -3.00
N ALA A 189 -7.49 16.02 -3.38
CA ALA A 189 -6.18 15.96 -2.71
C ALA A 189 -6.29 16.36 -1.22
N TYR A 190 -6.93 17.49 -0.94
CA TYR A 190 -7.18 17.96 0.43
C TYR A 190 -8.01 16.96 1.23
N ARG A 191 -9.12 16.47 0.67
CA ARG A 191 -9.97 15.46 1.34
C ARG A 191 -9.20 14.18 1.67
N SER A 192 -8.32 13.73 0.77
CA SER A 192 -7.44 12.58 1.01
C SER A 192 -6.53 12.80 2.20
N LEU A 193 -5.86 13.95 2.28
CA LEU A 193 -5.00 14.30 3.41
C LEU A 193 -5.77 14.37 4.72
N LYS A 194 -6.90 15.08 4.73
CA LYS A 194 -7.74 15.22 5.93
C LYS A 194 -8.24 13.88 6.45
N THR A 195 -8.65 12.97 5.55
CA THR A 195 -9.14 11.64 5.93
C THR A 195 -8.03 10.76 6.51
N ASN A 196 -6.82 10.83 5.94
CA ASN A 196 -5.69 10.00 6.35
C ASN A 196 -4.87 10.60 7.49
N LEU A 197 -5.07 11.89 7.82
CA LEU A 197 -4.31 12.65 8.81
C LEU A 197 -4.12 11.93 10.16
N PRO A 198 -5.14 11.27 10.76
CA PRO A 198 -4.98 10.56 12.03
C PRO A 198 -3.93 9.45 11.99
N TYR A 199 -3.70 8.87 10.81
CA TYR A 199 -2.87 7.69 10.58
C TYR A 199 -1.49 8.03 10.01
N LEU A 200 -1.24 9.28 9.60
CA LEU A 200 0.05 9.69 8.99
C LEU A 200 1.20 9.79 10.01
N PHE A 201 0.90 9.98 11.29
CA PHE A 201 1.90 10.27 12.32
C PHE A 201 1.89 9.28 13.49
N THR A 202 1.27 8.12 13.32
CA THR A 202 1.23 7.05 14.33
C THR A 202 2.63 6.65 14.79
N TYR A 203 3.59 6.59 13.87
CA TYR A 203 5.01 6.32 14.18
C TYR A 203 5.65 7.34 15.14
N LYS A 204 5.20 8.61 15.13
CA LYS A 204 5.69 9.64 16.07
C LYS A 204 4.99 9.60 17.42
N LYS A 205 3.75 9.10 17.49
CA LYS A 205 3.00 8.93 18.75
C LYS A 205 3.56 7.77 19.58
N HIS A 206 3.86 6.65 18.92
CA HIS A 206 4.32 5.44 19.59
C HIS A 206 5.85 5.29 19.49
N LYS A 207 6.62 6.24 20.06
CA LYS A 207 8.10 6.23 19.97
C LYS A 207 8.77 4.96 20.53
N LYS A 208 8.11 4.26 21.46
CA LYS A 208 8.59 2.99 22.03
C LYS A 208 8.50 1.82 21.04
N ILE A 209 7.69 1.95 19.99
CA ILE A 209 7.50 0.93 18.96
C ILE A 209 8.24 1.41 17.70
N LYS A 210 9.13 0.59 17.14
CA LYS A 210 9.86 0.92 15.92
C LYS A 210 8.92 0.78 14.71
N ILE A 211 8.17 1.84 14.42
CA ILE A 211 7.26 1.92 13.26
C ILE A 211 7.93 2.75 12.17
N ASN A 212 8.01 2.20 10.95
CA ASN A 212 8.51 2.95 9.80
C ASN A 212 7.40 3.85 9.22
N ASN A 213 7.78 5.02 8.70
CA ASN A 213 6.88 5.93 8.02
C ASN A 213 6.61 5.56 6.54
N THR A 214 7.39 4.63 5.98
CA THR A 214 7.25 4.13 4.60
C THR A 214 7.26 2.60 4.52
N THR A 215 6.67 2.07 3.44
CA THR A 215 6.64 0.63 3.09
C THR A 215 7.76 0.22 2.13
N ASN A 216 8.82 1.02 1.98
CA ASN A 216 9.89 0.78 1.00
C ASN A 216 10.50 -0.65 1.07
N ALA A 217 10.44 -1.27 2.26
CA ALA A 217 10.87 -2.64 2.49
C ALA A 217 10.10 -3.71 1.69
N ILE A 218 8.86 -3.42 1.26
CA ILE A 218 8.05 -4.31 0.44
C ILE A 218 8.17 -3.93 -1.04
N ASP A 219 7.95 -2.66 -1.39
CA ASP A 219 7.92 -2.16 -2.77
C ASP A 219 9.25 -2.42 -3.51
N GLY A 220 10.39 -2.07 -2.90
CA GLY A 220 11.71 -2.23 -3.52
C GLY A 220 12.31 -3.63 -3.41
N GLY A 221 11.95 -4.37 -2.35
CA GLY A 221 12.55 -5.67 -2.03
C GLY A 221 11.74 -6.87 -2.53
N VAL A 222 10.48 -6.97 -2.13
CA VAL A 222 9.65 -8.17 -2.35
C VAL A 222 8.94 -8.12 -3.70
N PHE A 223 8.40 -6.95 -4.08
CA PHE A 223 7.60 -6.84 -5.30
C PHE A 223 8.38 -6.52 -6.57
N SER A 224 9.54 -5.86 -6.49
CA SER A 224 10.37 -5.58 -7.67
C SER A 224 10.80 -6.87 -8.43
N PRO A 225 11.20 -7.97 -7.76
CA PRO A 225 11.44 -9.24 -8.45
C PRO A 225 10.17 -9.88 -9.06
N MET A 226 9.05 -9.84 -8.33
CA MET A 226 7.78 -10.44 -8.78
C MET A 226 7.21 -9.76 -10.03
N THR A 227 7.37 -8.44 -10.14
CA THR A 227 6.90 -7.67 -11.30
C THR A 227 7.81 -7.82 -12.53
N ARG A 228 9.11 -8.06 -12.33
CA ARG A 228 10.10 -8.31 -13.40
C ARG A 228 10.08 -9.75 -13.92
N CYS A 229 9.53 -10.69 -13.17
CA CYS A 229 9.37 -12.09 -13.58
C CYS A 229 7.88 -12.41 -13.81
N PRO A 230 7.28 -12.02 -14.96
CA PRO A 230 5.93 -12.41 -15.30
C PRO A 230 5.92 -13.89 -15.71
N LEU A 231 5.95 -14.81 -14.74
CA LEU A 231 5.57 -16.19 -14.98
C LEU A 231 4.15 -16.17 -15.55
N ARG A 232 3.97 -16.74 -16.75
CA ARG A 232 2.66 -16.79 -17.43
C ARG A 232 1.64 -17.45 -16.48
N VAL A 233 0.70 -16.64 -16.00
CA VAL A 233 -0.36 -16.96 -15.02
C VAL A 233 -1.21 -18.19 -15.39
N LYS A 234 -1.13 -18.70 -16.62
CA LYS A 234 -1.86 -19.89 -17.08
C LYS A 234 -1.57 -21.17 -16.28
N SER A 235 -0.46 -21.24 -15.53
CA SER A 235 -0.07 -22.44 -14.76
C SER A 235 -0.47 -22.43 -13.28
N TYR A 236 -0.95 -21.31 -12.73
CA TYR A 236 -1.29 -21.20 -11.29
C TYR A 236 -2.73 -21.63 -10.97
N SER A 237 -3.55 -21.93 -11.98
CA SER A 237 -4.93 -22.43 -11.81
C SER A 237 -5.03 -23.70 -10.95
N LYS A 238 -3.95 -24.49 -10.84
CA LYS A 238 -3.92 -25.68 -9.97
C LYS A 238 -3.63 -25.38 -8.49
N TYR A 239 -3.20 -24.15 -8.16
CA TYR A 239 -2.85 -23.71 -6.80
C TYR A 239 -3.80 -22.63 -6.24
N THR A 240 -4.87 -22.30 -6.98
CA THR A 240 -5.88 -21.27 -6.61
C THR A 240 -7.02 -21.80 -5.73
N MET A 241 -6.75 -22.79 -4.87
CA MET A 241 -7.66 -23.13 -3.77
C MET A 241 -6.91 -22.87 -2.46
N ASP A 242 -7.30 -21.79 -1.78
CA ASP A 242 -7.20 -21.57 -0.33
C ASP A 242 -5.88 -21.80 0.41
N LEU A 243 -4.74 -21.86 -0.29
CA LEU A 243 -3.45 -21.97 0.37
C LEU A 243 -2.92 -20.59 0.75
N VAL A 244 -3.25 -20.18 1.97
CA VAL A 244 -2.37 -19.30 2.74
C VAL A 244 -1.04 -20.04 2.87
N LYS A 245 -0.03 -19.64 2.11
CA LYS A 245 1.30 -20.23 2.25
C LYS A 245 1.96 -19.60 3.47
N VAL A 246 2.07 -20.44 4.49
CA VAL A 246 2.76 -20.26 5.76
C VAL A 246 4.24 -20.40 5.46
#